data_AF-A0A818C0V6-F1
#
_entry.id   AF-A0A818C0V6-F1
#
_cell.length_a   1.000
_cell.length_b   1.000
_cell.length_c   1.000
_cell.angle_alpha   90.00
_cell.angle_beta   90.00
_cell.angle_gamma   90.00
#
_symmetry.space_group_name_H-M   'P 1'
#
loop_
_entity.id
_entity.type
_entity.pdbx_description
1 polymer ?
#
loop_
_entity_poly.entity_id
_entity_poly.type
_entity_poly.pdbx_seq_one_letter_code
_entity_poly.pdbx_strand_id
1 'polypeptide(L)'
;MYAYYGLSACGSHIQKYLWWKRYLTQAQLIQFVAVIIHSSINLITPCNFPKIFDIAFLLYGISILLLFANFYLQNYIKTAKHRKEA
;
A
#
# COMPACT_ATOMS: atom_id res chain seq x y z
N MET A 1 -7.50 -3.97 5.06
CA MET A 1 -7.90 -2.55 5.11
C MET A 1 -9.27 -2.40 5.76
N TYR A 2 -10.36 -2.91 5.15
CA TYR A 2 -11.73 -2.75 5.67
C TYR A 2 -11.98 -3.25 7.10
N ALA A 3 -11.39 -4.38 7.50
CA ALA A 3 -11.49 -4.88 8.87
C ALA A 3 -10.93 -3.90 9.93
N TYR A 4 -9.84 -3.20 9.61
CA TYR A 4 -9.25 -2.18 10.48
C TYR A 4 -10.20 -0.99 10.66
N TYR A 5 -10.84 -0.55 9.58
CA TYR A 5 -11.82 0.54 9.65
C TYR A 5 -13.06 0.14 10.44
N GLY A 6 -13.58 -1.07 10.26
CA GLY A 6 -14.70 -1.60 11.04
C GLY A 6 -14.38 -1.66 12.54
N LEU A 7 -13.20 -2.17 12.91
CA LEU A 7 -12.75 -2.20 14.31
C LEU A 7 -12.52 -0.80 14.88
N SER A 8 -12.03 0.15 14.08
CA SER A 8 -11.81 1.53 14.51
C SER A 8 -13.10 2.31 14.75
N ALA A 9 -14.21 1.91 14.09
CA ALA A 9 -15.53 2.50 14.27
C ALA A 9 -16.26 2.00 15.52
N CYS A 10 -15.80 0.90 16.12
CA CYS A 10 -16.45 0.25 17.26
C CYS A 10 -16.15 0.89 18.63
N GLY A 11 -15.44 2.03 18.65
CA GLY A 11 -15.25 2.87 19.84
C GLY A 11 -13.79 3.03 20.32
N SER A 12 -13.58 4.00 21.21
CA SER A 12 -12.26 4.38 21.76
C SER A 12 -11.55 3.26 22.54
N HIS A 13 -12.32 2.29 23.05
CA HIS A 13 -11.79 1.14 23.78
C HIS A 13 -10.99 0.19 22.87
N ILE A 14 -11.42 0.01 21.61
CA ILE A 14 -10.76 -0.88 20.64
C ILE A 14 -9.60 -0.17 19.91
N GLN A 15 -9.69 1.15 19.72
CA GLN A 15 -8.61 1.97 19.14
C GLN A 15 -7.27 1.80 19.84
N LYS A 16 -7.26 1.53 21.15
CA LYS A 16 -6.02 1.31 21.91
C LYS A 16 -5.25 0.05 21.48
N TYR A 17 -5.95 -0.96 20.93
CA TYR A 17 -5.36 -2.22 20.46
C TYR A 17 -4.96 -2.18 18.97
N LEU A 18 -5.30 -1.10 18.25
CA LEU A 18 -5.07 -0.97 16.80
C LEU A 18 -3.63 -0.53 16.46
N TRP A 19 -2.61 -0.99 17.21
CA TRP A 19 -1.20 -0.62 16.95
C TRP A 19 -0.71 -1.08 15.58
N TRP A 20 -1.33 -2.13 15.01
CA TRP A 20 -0.89 -2.78 13.79
C TRP A 20 -1.17 -1.97 12.50
N LYS A 21 -1.68 -0.74 12.63
CA LYS A 21 -1.93 0.17 11.50
C LYS A 21 -0.73 0.25 10.55
N ARG A 22 0.49 0.28 11.10
CA ARG A 22 1.74 0.31 10.32
C ARG A 22 1.94 -0.93 9.45
N TYR A 23 1.65 -2.12 9.98
CA TYR A 23 1.77 -3.38 9.24
C TYR A 23 0.73 -3.48 8.12
N LEU A 24 -0.46 -2.91 8.30
CA LEU A 24 -1.47 -2.83 7.25
C LEU A 24 -0.99 -1.98 6.06
N THR A 25 -0.42 -0.81 6.32
CA THR A 25 0.13 0.06 5.26
C THR A 25 1.31 -0.62 4.55
N GLN A 26 2.17 -1.33 5.29
CA GLN A 26 3.27 -2.12 4.71
C GLN A 26 2.75 -3.28 3.85
N ALA A 27 1.74 -4.01 4.32
CA ALA A 27 1.12 -5.10 3.58
C ALA A 27 0.47 -4.62 2.27
N GLN A 28 -0.18 -3.45 2.29
CA GLN A 28 -0.72 -2.83 1.07
C GLN A 28 0.38 -2.46 0.07
N LEU A 29 1.50 -1.90 0.54
CA LEU A 29 2.64 -1.60 -0.33
C LEU A 29 3.21 -2.86 -0.98
N ILE A 30 3.40 -3.93 -0.20
CA ILE A 30 3.86 -5.23 -0.70
C ILE A 30 2.87 -5.80 -1.73
N GLN A 31 1.57 -5.68 -1.48
CA GLN A 31 0.53 -6.12 -2.41
C GLN A 31 0.58 -5.36 -3.74
N PHE A 32 0.81 -4.03 -3.73
CA PHE A 32 0.99 -3.27 -4.96
C PHE A 32 2.25 -3.69 -5.73
N VAL A 33 3.38 -3.89 -5.04
CA VAL A 33 4.63 -4.36 -5.68
C VAL A 33 4.46 -5.74 -6.31
N ALA A 34 3.85 -6.68 -5.59
CA ALA A 34 3.61 -8.03 -6.09
C ALA A 34 2.70 -8.03 -7.34
N VAL A 35 1.65 -7.20 -7.34
CA VAL A 35 0.75 -7.04 -8.48
C VAL A 35 1.47 -6.43 -9.69
N ILE A 36 2.33 -5.42 -9.49
CA ILE A 36 3.14 -4.83 -10.57
C ILE A 36 4.07 -5.89 -11.19
N ILE A 37 4.75 -6.69 -10.37
CA ILE A 37 5.63 -7.78 -10.85
C ILE A 37 4.82 -8.80 -11.65
N HIS A 38 3.66 -9.23 -11.14
CA HIS A 38 2.79 -10.18 -11.82
C HIS A 38 2.30 -9.65 -13.17
N SER A 39 1.86 -8.39 -13.23
CA SER A 39 1.45 -7.71 -14.47
C SER A 39 2.61 -7.60 -15.46
N SER A 40 3.82 -7.31 -14.97
CA SER A 40 5.04 -7.23 -15.80
C SER A 40 5.38 -8.56 -16.47
N ILE A 41 5.20 -9.68 -15.74
CA ILE A 41 5.40 -11.04 -16.28
C ILE A 41 4.34 -11.38 -17.33
N ASN A 42 3.09 -10.98 -17.09
CA ASN A 42 1.99 -11.16 -18.05
C ASN A 42 2.25 -10.41 -19.37
N LEU A 43 2.88 -9.23 -19.31
CA LEU A 43 3.22 -8.43 -20.48
C LEU A 43 4.32 -9.05 -21.36
N ILE A 44 5.26 -9.79 -20.75
CA ILE A 44 6.39 -10.46 -21.43
C ILE A 44 5.96 -11.81 -22.02
N THR A 45 5.01 -12.49 -21.37
CA THR A 45 4.47 -13.76 -21.86
C THR A 45 3.57 -13.50 -23.08
N PRO A 46 3.70 -14.25 -24.19
CA PRO A 46 2.87 -14.06 -25.38
C PRO A 46 1.44 -14.55 -25.11
N CYS A 47 0.67 -13.76 -24.37
CA CYS A 47 -0.72 -13.98 -24.06
C CYS A 47 -1.59 -13.06 -24.92
N ASN A 48 -2.73 -13.56 -25.41
CA ASN A 48 -3.62 -12.84 -26.32
C ASN A 48 -4.51 -11.78 -25.61
N PHE A 49 -4.03 -11.26 -24.48
CA PHE A 49 -4.77 -10.30 -23.66
C PHE A 49 -4.53 -8.86 -24.14
N PRO A 50 -5.55 -7.99 -24.17
CA PRO A 50 -5.39 -6.61 -24.64
C PRO A 50 -4.42 -5.82 -23.76
N LYS A 51 -3.21 -5.59 -24.27
CA LYS A 51 -2.08 -4.95 -23.56
C LYS A 51 -2.37 -3.54 -23.04
N ILE A 52 -3.33 -2.84 -23.65
CA ILE A 52 -3.74 -1.48 -23.26
C ILE A 52 -4.33 -1.48 -21.84
N PHE A 53 -5.15 -2.48 -21.49
CA PHE A 53 -5.73 -2.58 -20.15
C PHE A 53 -4.66 -2.89 -19.10
N ASP A 54 -3.71 -3.77 -19.42
CA ASP A 54 -2.59 -4.12 -18.53
C ASP A 54 -1.71 -2.89 -18.26
N ILE A 55 -1.35 -2.13 -19.30
CA ILE A 55 -0.56 -0.89 -19.17
C ILE A 55 -1.30 0.18 -18.35
N ALA A 56 -2.61 0.38 -18.58
CA ALA A 56 -3.41 1.33 -17.82
C ALA A 56 -3.50 0.94 -16.33
N PHE A 57 -3.68 -0.35 -16.05
CA PHE A 57 -3.72 -0.89 -14.69
C PHE A 57 -2.36 -0.75 -13.99
N LEU A 58 -1.27 -0.99 -14.71
CA LEU A 58 0.09 -0.86 -14.21
C LEU A 58 0.43 0.61 -13.90
N LEU A 59 0.05 1.55 -14.77
CA LEU A 59 0.18 2.99 -14.53
C LEU A 59 -0.59 3.43 -13.29
N TYR A 60 -1.83 2.96 -13.14
CA TYR A 60 -2.66 3.22 -11.97
C TYR A 60 -2.02 2.66 -10.70
N GLY A 61 -1.55 1.41 -10.73
CA GLY A 61 -0.84 0.77 -9.62
C GLY A 61 0.41 1.53 -9.18
N ILE A 62 1.22 2.02 -10.12
CA ILE A 62 2.40 2.85 -9.83
C ILE A 62 2.01 4.16 -9.16
N SER A 63 0.98 4.86 -9.66
CA SER A 63 0.55 6.14 -9.07
C SER A 63 0.11 6.00 -7.61
N ILE A 64 -0.64 4.94 -7.28
CA ILE A 64 -1.06 4.66 -5.90
C ILE A 64 0.14 4.23 -5.05
N LEU A 65 1.06 3.44 -5.59
CA LEU A 65 2.27 3.05 -4.88
C LEU A 65 3.12 4.27 -4.49
N LEU A 66 3.30 5.24 -5.38
CA LEU A 66 4.01 6.48 -5.07
C LEU A 66 3.32 7.29 -3.97
N LEU A 67 2.00 7.42 -4.04
CA LEU A 67 1.22 8.13 -3.03
C LEU A 67 1.34 7.46 -1.65
N PHE A 68 1.21 6.13 -1.60
CA PHE A 68 1.36 5.36 -0.37
C PHE A 68 2.80 5.35 0.16
N ALA A 69 3.80 5.31 -0.72
CA ALA A 69 5.20 5.42 -0.35
C ALA A 69 5.51 6.79 0.27
N ASN A 70 4.98 7.87 -0.31
CA ASN A 70 5.10 9.22 0.24
C ASN A 70 4.42 9.33 1.61
N PHE A 71 3.20 8.79 1.74
CA PHE A 71 2.51 8.71 3.03
C PHE A 71 3.32 7.93 4.08
N TYR A 72 3.93 6.79 3.69
CA TYR A 72 4.75 5.97 4.57
C TYR A 72 6.02 6.71 5.02
N LEU A 73 6.72 7.37 4.09
CA LEU A 73 7.90 8.18 4.37
C LEU A 73 7.58 9.32 5.36
N GLN A 74 6.50 10.05 5.15
CA GLN A 74 6.13 11.16 6.03
C GLN A 74 5.70 10.70 7.42
N ASN A 75 4.83 9.69 7.52
CA ASN A 75 4.25 9.28 8.81
C ASN A 75 5.14 8.35 9.64
N TYR A 76 5.98 7.54 9.01
CA TYR A 76 6.76 6.53 9.72
C TYR A 76 8.27 6.80 9.72
N ILE A 77 8.82 7.46 8.70
CA ILE A 77 10.27 7.72 8.61
C ILE A 77 10.61 9.11 9.13
N LYS A 78 9.96 10.17 8.64
CA LYS A 78 10.20 11.54 9.13
C LYS A 78 9.80 11.72 10.60
N THR A 79 8.67 11.17 11.03
CA THR A 79 8.25 11.20 12.45
C THR A 79 9.21 10.41 13.35
N ALA A 80 9.77 9.29 12.87
CA ALA A 80 10.79 8.54 13.61
C ALA A 80 12.13 9.29 13.71
N LYS A 81 12.49 10.08 12.68
CA LYS A 81 13.68 10.93 12.69
C LYS A 81 13.54 12.07 13.70
N HIS A 82 12.41 12.78 13.71
CA HIS A 82 12.13 13.83 14.70
C HIS A 82 12.12 13.33 16.15
N ARG A 83 11.67 12.09 16.40
CA ARG A 83 11.72 11.48 17.75
C ARG A 83 13.13 11.04 18.16
N LYS A 84 14.06 10.84 17.22
CA LYS A 84 15.46 10.51 17.53
C LYS A 84 16.32 11.74 17.80
N GLU A 85 15.90 12.91 17.34
CA GLU A 85 16.62 14.19 17.46
C GLU A 85 16.10 15.06 18.63
N ALA A 86 15.03 14.63 19.31
CA ALA A 86 14.46 15.25 20.51
C ALA A 86 14.70 14.36 21.74
#